data_AF-A0A256YR64-F1
#
_entry.id   AF-A0A256YR64-F1
#
_cell.length_a   1.000
_cell.length_b   1.000
_cell.length_c   1.000
_cell.angle_alpha   90.00
_cell.angle_beta   90.00
_cell.angle_gamma   90.00
#
_symmetry.space_group_name_H-M   'P 1'
#
loop_
_entity.id
_entity.type
_entity.pdbx_description
1 polymer ?
#
loop_
_entity_poly.entity_id
_entity_poly.type
_entity_poly.pdbx_seq_one_letter_code
_entity_poly.pdbx_strand_id
1 'polypeptide(L)'
;MGMWMAKEELVLIGINFLLHEKEKGHTYTKSDLSQALDITPKTLNDYLKILRDVGLLETKQRKFIKDLDVLVKITDKGRERVELILRKIENLILTPENHNIPNIVMVKAILDLITDPLEKIFFLNVFSSNKDFDLFLFLDVLGISRADSNIVNIFSGPGEGTSLQQGLPFIVTFSKTSFHGGLKGTTSKLEGWSEKDPAALLIISESCQKQGRLKEAKAYYEFLLSPSTKLTQNHWFIARIGLVQTLRKSGDMEKALELLEETMGMTDNKTFIAYAKQIKAMLYSMEGKFNESMVLYNSSIRSFHFQGFPLMLSIAYNNRGTLFYRMGLLDHALDDWNKALRYAKEAGLELS
;
A
#
# COMPACT_ATOMS: atom_id res chain seq x y z
N MET A 1 -16.88 -19.22 -2.37
CA MET A 1 -16.34 -17.99 -2.94
C MET A 1 -15.35 -18.41 -4.02
N GLY A 2 -15.65 -18.15 -5.30
CA GLY A 2 -14.93 -18.76 -6.42
C GLY A 2 -13.53 -18.20 -6.63
N MET A 3 -12.58 -19.06 -7.00
CA MET A 3 -11.29 -18.65 -7.53
C MET A 3 -11.51 -17.78 -8.78
N TRP A 4 -10.73 -16.70 -8.96
CA TRP A 4 -10.84 -15.87 -10.16
C TRP A 4 -10.28 -16.57 -11.42
N MET A 5 -9.47 -17.61 -11.22
CA MET A 5 -8.87 -18.45 -12.25
C MET A 5 -9.07 -19.93 -11.89
N ALA A 6 -9.40 -20.76 -12.88
CA ALA A 6 -9.50 -22.20 -12.65
C ALA A 6 -8.11 -22.81 -12.47
N LYS A 7 -7.96 -23.87 -11.64
CA LYS A 7 -6.65 -24.51 -11.41
C LYS A 7 -6.04 -25.06 -12.71
N GLU A 8 -6.85 -25.48 -13.66
CA GLU A 8 -6.43 -25.90 -15.00
C GLU A 8 -5.78 -24.77 -15.79
N GLU A 9 -6.33 -23.54 -15.71
CA GLU A 9 -5.75 -22.36 -16.34
C GLU A 9 -4.40 -22.01 -15.70
N LEU A 10 -4.29 -22.14 -14.37
CA LEU A 10 -3.05 -21.92 -13.64
C LEU A 10 -1.97 -22.98 -13.98
N VAL A 11 -2.36 -24.24 -14.18
CA VAL A 11 -1.46 -25.28 -14.68
C VAL A 11 -0.99 -24.96 -16.10
N LEU A 12 -1.90 -24.54 -16.99
CA LEU A 12 -1.56 -24.21 -18.37
C LEU A 12 -0.59 -23.03 -18.48
N ILE A 13 -0.84 -21.94 -17.72
CA ILE A 13 0.06 -20.78 -17.71
C ILE A 13 1.41 -21.13 -17.08
N GLY A 14 1.43 -21.99 -16.05
CA GLY A 14 2.68 -22.46 -15.44
C GLY A 14 3.52 -23.28 -16.41
N ILE A 15 2.91 -24.20 -17.16
CA ILE A 15 3.61 -24.90 -18.25
C ILE A 15 4.17 -23.89 -19.25
N ASN A 16 3.40 -22.87 -19.63
CA ASN A 16 3.87 -21.85 -20.56
C ASN A 16 5.13 -21.13 -20.06
N PHE A 17 5.15 -20.65 -18.80
CA PHE A 17 6.34 -20.01 -18.23
C PHE A 17 7.57 -20.92 -18.23
N LEU A 18 7.41 -22.18 -17.82
CA LEU A 18 8.53 -23.13 -17.76
C LEU A 18 9.05 -23.52 -19.15
N LEU A 19 8.17 -23.62 -20.16
CA LEU A 19 8.59 -23.96 -21.52
C LEU A 19 9.35 -22.83 -22.23
N HIS A 20 9.08 -21.56 -21.88
CA HIS A 20 9.82 -20.42 -22.45
C HIS A 20 11.27 -20.35 -21.97
N GLU A 21 11.57 -20.82 -20.75
CA GLU A 21 12.95 -20.84 -20.23
C GLU A 21 13.85 -21.87 -20.91
N LYS A 22 13.26 -22.84 -21.63
CA LYS A 22 14.03 -23.79 -22.45
C LYS A 22 14.89 -23.07 -23.48
N GLU A 23 14.39 -21.98 -24.06
CA GLU A 23 15.14 -21.18 -25.03
C GLU A 23 16.40 -20.56 -24.42
N LYS A 24 16.45 -20.43 -23.09
CA LYS A 24 17.60 -19.98 -22.30
C LYS A 24 18.42 -21.12 -21.68
N GLY A 25 18.15 -22.37 -22.09
CA GLY A 25 18.90 -23.56 -21.66
C GLY A 25 18.47 -24.17 -20.32
N HIS A 26 17.38 -23.70 -19.71
CA HIS A 26 16.89 -24.24 -18.45
C HIS A 26 15.71 -25.21 -18.69
N THR A 27 15.73 -26.36 -18.03
CA THR A 27 14.64 -27.34 -18.07
C THR A 27 14.05 -27.55 -16.68
N TYR A 28 12.76 -27.82 -16.64
CA TYR A 28 12.00 -28.03 -15.41
C TYR A 28 11.26 -29.35 -15.46
N THR A 29 11.04 -29.95 -14.31
CA THR A 29 10.34 -31.23 -14.18
C THR A 29 8.86 -31.03 -13.80
N LYS A 30 8.09 -32.11 -13.87
CA LYS A 30 6.74 -32.14 -13.29
C LYS A 30 6.73 -31.88 -11.77
N SER A 31 7.80 -32.27 -11.08
CA SER A 31 7.90 -32.10 -9.62
C SER A 31 7.95 -30.63 -9.28
N ASP A 32 8.77 -29.87 -9.99
CA ASP A 32 8.95 -28.43 -9.78
C ASP A 32 7.62 -27.68 -9.99
N LEU A 33 6.91 -28.01 -11.08
CA LEU A 33 5.59 -27.45 -11.35
C LEU A 33 4.58 -27.81 -10.24
N SER A 34 4.56 -29.06 -9.78
CA SER A 34 3.62 -29.48 -8.71
C SER A 34 3.90 -28.77 -7.39
N GLN A 35 5.17 -28.54 -7.06
CA GLN A 35 5.59 -27.84 -5.86
C GLN A 35 5.22 -26.35 -5.91
N ALA A 36 5.49 -25.67 -7.04
CA ALA A 36 5.12 -24.27 -7.23
C ALA A 36 3.59 -24.03 -7.18
N LEU A 37 2.81 -25.02 -7.59
CA LEU A 37 1.34 -24.98 -7.52
C LEU A 37 0.76 -25.43 -6.18
N ASP A 38 1.59 -25.90 -5.25
CA ASP A 38 1.18 -26.52 -3.98
C ASP A 38 0.12 -27.63 -4.19
N ILE A 39 0.38 -28.55 -5.13
CA ILE A 39 -0.49 -29.69 -5.43
C ILE A 39 0.29 -30.99 -5.48
N THR A 40 -0.40 -32.11 -5.25
CA THR A 40 0.24 -33.42 -5.37
C THR A 40 0.58 -33.76 -6.83
N PRO A 41 1.62 -34.58 -7.09
CA PRO A 41 1.91 -35.07 -8.44
C PRO A 41 0.73 -35.81 -9.11
N LYS A 42 -0.11 -36.46 -8.31
CA LYS A 42 -1.34 -37.11 -8.80
C LYS A 42 -2.32 -36.06 -9.32
N THR A 43 -2.62 -35.04 -8.52
CA THR A 43 -3.49 -33.92 -8.90
C THR A 43 -2.98 -33.20 -10.16
N LEU A 44 -1.66 -32.98 -10.26
CA LEU A 44 -1.08 -32.40 -11.47
C LEU A 44 -1.33 -33.28 -12.70
N ASN A 45 -1.17 -34.61 -12.60
CA ASN A 45 -1.44 -35.51 -13.73
C ASN A 45 -2.92 -35.51 -14.15
N ASP A 46 -3.85 -35.33 -13.20
CA ASP A 46 -5.28 -35.18 -13.50
C ASP A 46 -5.53 -33.90 -14.30
N TYR A 47 -4.96 -32.75 -13.90
CA TYR A 47 -5.06 -31.51 -14.68
C TYR A 47 -4.40 -31.62 -16.06
N LEU A 48 -3.22 -32.24 -16.15
CA LEU A 48 -2.58 -32.51 -17.45
C LEU A 48 -3.44 -33.40 -18.35
N LYS A 49 -4.20 -34.35 -17.78
CA LYS A 49 -5.17 -35.14 -18.53
C LYS A 49 -6.31 -34.27 -19.04
N ILE A 50 -6.94 -33.47 -18.16
CA ILE A 50 -8.03 -32.55 -18.53
C ILE A 50 -7.59 -31.64 -19.69
N LEU A 51 -6.43 -30.99 -19.57
CA LEU A 51 -5.89 -30.09 -20.58
C LEU A 51 -5.59 -30.77 -21.92
N ARG A 52 -5.27 -32.08 -21.92
CA ARG A 52 -5.13 -32.88 -23.14
C ARG A 52 -6.47 -33.24 -23.74
N ASP A 53 -7.42 -33.66 -22.92
CA ASP A 53 -8.77 -34.05 -23.36
C ASP A 53 -9.50 -32.87 -24.02
N VAL A 54 -9.26 -31.63 -23.57
CA VAL A 54 -9.78 -30.41 -24.22
C VAL A 54 -8.92 -29.88 -25.39
N GLY A 55 -7.81 -30.56 -25.70
CA GLY A 55 -6.93 -30.26 -26.84
C GLY A 55 -5.99 -29.06 -26.65
N LEU A 56 -5.73 -28.63 -25.41
CA LEU A 56 -4.81 -27.51 -25.12
C LEU A 56 -3.36 -27.99 -24.99
N LEU A 57 -3.15 -29.27 -24.68
CA LEU A 57 -1.84 -29.91 -24.58
C LEU A 57 -1.76 -31.18 -25.44
N GLU A 58 -0.57 -31.50 -25.90
CA GLU A 58 -0.22 -32.76 -26.56
C GLU A 58 0.92 -33.47 -25.82
N THR A 59 0.97 -34.80 -25.91
CA THR A 59 2.08 -35.60 -25.34
C THR A 59 3.14 -35.81 -26.40
N LYS A 60 4.40 -35.44 -26.12
CA LYS A 60 5.50 -35.55 -27.08
C LYS A 60 6.15 -36.94 -27.10
N GLN A 61 6.42 -37.57 -25.96
CA GLN A 61 6.96 -38.95 -25.87
C GLN A 61 6.48 -39.72 -24.64
N ARG A 62 6.57 -41.07 -24.69
CA ARG A 62 6.17 -41.98 -23.62
C ARG A 62 7.37 -42.70 -22.98
N LYS A 63 7.48 -42.49 -21.66
CA LYS A 63 8.21 -43.23 -20.62
C LYS A 63 9.63 -42.72 -20.25
N PHE A 64 9.81 -42.57 -18.93
CA PHE A 64 11.05 -42.34 -18.16
C PHE A 64 11.72 -40.95 -18.17
N ILE A 65 11.21 -39.97 -18.91
CA ILE A 65 11.76 -38.60 -18.88
C ILE A 65 10.98 -37.73 -17.87
N LYS A 66 11.70 -37.01 -17.01
CA LYS A 66 11.12 -36.14 -15.97
C LYS A 66 10.85 -34.71 -16.47
N ASP A 67 11.59 -34.29 -17.49
CA ASP A 67 11.59 -32.94 -18.04
C ASP A 67 10.27 -32.62 -18.75
N LEU A 68 9.67 -31.50 -18.37
CA LEU A 68 8.32 -31.11 -18.74
C LEU A 68 8.21 -30.78 -20.24
N ASP A 69 9.24 -30.21 -20.84
CA ASP A 69 9.31 -29.80 -22.24
C ASP A 69 9.39 -30.97 -23.23
N VAL A 70 9.86 -32.11 -22.75
CA VAL A 70 9.89 -33.39 -23.47
C VAL A 70 8.57 -34.14 -23.29
N LEU A 71 7.86 -33.91 -22.20
CA LEU A 71 6.59 -34.59 -21.90
C LEU A 71 5.40 -33.93 -22.58
N VAL A 72 5.39 -32.59 -22.66
CA VAL A 72 4.22 -31.81 -23.02
C VAL A 72 4.53 -30.77 -24.11
N LYS A 73 3.57 -30.55 -25.01
CA LYS A 73 3.57 -29.44 -25.96
C LYS A 73 2.27 -28.65 -25.79
N ILE A 74 2.36 -27.32 -25.80
CA ILE A 74 1.17 -26.46 -25.92
C ILE A 74 0.75 -26.44 -27.40
N THR A 75 -0.51 -26.78 -27.68
CA THR A 75 -1.09 -26.76 -29.03
C THR A 75 -1.35 -25.32 -29.50
N ASP A 76 -1.74 -25.12 -30.78
CA ASP A 76 -2.16 -23.79 -31.25
C ASP A 76 -3.35 -23.27 -30.43
N LYS A 77 -4.37 -24.12 -30.23
CA LYS A 77 -5.52 -23.84 -29.34
C LYS A 77 -5.08 -23.54 -27.91
N GLY A 78 -4.05 -24.24 -27.42
CA GLY A 78 -3.42 -23.99 -26.13
C GLY A 78 -2.80 -22.60 -26.05
N ARG A 79 -2.08 -22.15 -27.09
CA ARG A 79 -1.47 -20.82 -27.16
C ARG A 79 -2.52 -19.71 -27.16
N GLU A 80 -3.57 -19.83 -27.97
CA GLU A 80 -4.69 -18.88 -27.96
C GLU A 80 -5.31 -18.76 -26.55
N ARG A 81 -5.46 -19.91 -25.87
CA ARG A 81 -5.99 -19.93 -24.49
C ARG A 81 -5.04 -19.25 -23.50
N VAL A 82 -3.73 -19.46 -23.64
CA VAL A 82 -2.69 -18.79 -22.86
C VAL A 82 -2.75 -17.28 -23.07
N GLU A 83 -2.86 -16.80 -24.30
CA GLU A 83 -2.98 -15.36 -24.59
C GLU A 83 -4.21 -14.73 -23.91
N LEU A 84 -5.35 -15.42 -23.95
CA LEU A 84 -6.56 -14.96 -23.25
C LEU A 84 -6.34 -14.90 -21.73
N ILE A 85 -5.62 -15.87 -21.15
CA ILE A 85 -5.27 -15.87 -19.73
C ILE A 85 -4.34 -14.71 -19.40
N LEU A 86 -3.29 -14.48 -20.21
CA LEU A 86 -2.36 -13.38 -20.01
C LEU A 86 -3.10 -12.04 -20.06
N ARG A 87 -3.96 -11.80 -21.06
CA ARG A 87 -4.79 -10.58 -21.12
C ARG A 87 -5.69 -10.38 -19.90
N LYS A 88 -6.20 -11.46 -19.31
CA LYS A 88 -6.93 -11.36 -18.03
C LYS A 88 -6.00 -10.89 -16.92
N ILE A 89 -4.82 -11.49 -16.80
CA ILE A 89 -3.79 -11.12 -15.81
C ILE A 89 -3.38 -9.65 -15.95
N GLU A 90 -3.29 -9.11 -17.17
CA GLU A 90 -2.96 -7.70 -17.41
C GLU A 90 -3.95 -6.73 -16.77
N ASN A 91 -5.18 -7.16 -16.47
CA ASN A 91 -6.22 -6.32 -15.87
C ASN A 91 -6.41 -6.56 -14.37
N LEU A 92 -5.62 -7.47 -13.76
CA LEU A 92 -5.73 -7.77 -12.35
C LEU A 92 -4.93 -6.79 -11.51
N ILE A 93 -5.50 -6.46 -10.36
CA ILE A 93 -4.93 -5.50 -9.42
C ILE A 93 -4.74 -6.12 -8.05
N LEU A 94 -3.68 -5.69 -7.40
CA LEU A 94 -3.41 -5.85 -5.98
C LEU A 94 -3.84 -4.54 -5.33
N THR A 95 -4.71 -4.62 -4.33
CA THR A 95 -5.19 -3.44 -3.59
C THR A 95 -4.55 -3.34 -2.21
N PRO A 96 -4.42 -2.12 -1.65
CA PRO A 96 -3.93 -1.92 -0.29
C PRO A 96 -4.67 -2.73 0.78
N GLU A 97 -5.99 -2.84 0.66
CA GLU A 97 -6.88 -3.46 1.65
C GLU A 97 -6.61 -4.96 1.78
N ASN A 98 -6.36 -5.61 0.65
CA ASN A 98 -6.22 -7.05 0.57
C ASN A 98 -4.75 -7.48 0.63
N HIS A 99 -3.82 -6.66 0.13
CA HIS A 99 -2.45 -7.10 -0.14
C HIS A 99 -1.38 -6.45 0.75
N ASN A 100 -1.78 -5.62 1.71
CA ASN A 100 -0.89 -4.88 2.61
C ASN A 100 0.18 -4.04 1.88
N ILE A 101 -0.25 -3.32 0.85
CA ILE A 101 0.62 -2.48 0.00
C ILE A 101 0.19 -1.02 0.03
N PRO A 102 1.08 -0.05 -0.21
CA PRO A 102 0.76 1.37 -0.07
C PRO A 102 -0.19 1.88 -1.17
N ASN A 103 -0.19 1.25 -2.35
CA ASN A 103 -0.91 1.70 -3.54
C ASN A 103 -1.49 0.50 -4.30
N ILE A 104 -2.48 0.76 -5.16
CA ILE A 104 -2.95 -0.24 -6.12
C ILE A 104 -1.82 -0.54 -7.11
N VAL A 105 -1.51 -1.83 -7.29
CA VAL A 105 -0.46 -2.29 -8.20
C VAL A 105 -1.03 -3.33 -9.15
N MET A 106 -0.64 -3.28 -10.42
CA MET A 106 -1.03 -4.29 -11.39
C MET A 106 -0.32 -5.61 -11.07
N VAL A 107 -1.05 -6.73 -11.08
CA VAL A 107 -0.46 -8.08 -10.90
C VAL A 107 0.67 -8.32 -11.91
N LYS A 108 0.52 -7.80 -13.14
CA LYS A 108 1.55 -7.83 -14.18
C LYS A 108 2.87 -7.20 -13.74
N ALA A 109 2.83 -6.05 -13.07
CA ALA A 109 4.05 -5.35 -12.63
C ALA A 109 4.86 -6.20 -11.62
N ILE A 110 4.17 -6.95 -10.76
CA ILE A 110 4.82 -7.90 -9.84
C ILE A 110 5.36 -9.12 -10.58
N LEU A 111 4.62 -9.65 -11.55
CA LEU A 111 5.11 -10.75 -12.39
C LEU A 111 6.34 -10.38 -13.23
N ASP A 112 6.45 -9.12 -13.65
CA ASP A 112 7.60 -8.63 -14.40
C ASP A 112 8.84 -8.45 -13.51
N LEU A 113 8.65 -8.23 -12.21
CA LEU A 113 9.72 -8.14 -11.20
C LEU A 113 10.30 -9.51 -10.85
N ILE A 114 9.45 -10.53 -10.72
CA ILE A 114 9.87 -11.89 -10.40
C ILE A 114 10.61 -12.46 -11.62
N THR A 115 11.83 -12.98 -11.45
CA THR A 115 12.62 -13.52 -12.57
C THR A 115 12.45 -15.03 -12.69
N ASP A 116 12.36 -15.75 -11.58
CA ASP A 116 12.17 -17.21 -11.58
C ASP A 116 10.73 -17.57 -12.00
N PRO A 117 10.53 -18.38 -13.07
CA PRO A 117 9.19 -18.81 -13.48
C PRO A 117 8.46 -19.63 -12.41
N LEU A 118 9.15 -20.38 -11.55
CA LEU A 118 8.52 -21.14 -10.46
C LEU A 118 7.91 -20.20 -9.42
N GLU A 119 8.60 -19.09 -9.11
CA GLU A 119 8.10 -18.06 -8.22
C GLU A 119 6.92 -17.30 -8.83
N LYS A 120 6.90 -17.06 -10.15
CA LYS A 120 5.72 -16.51 -10.85
C LYS A 120 4.49 -17.41 -10.70
N ILE A 121 4.70 -18.72 -10.86
CA ILE A 121 3.64 -19.72 -10.70
C ILE A 121 3.13 -19.72 -9.27
N PHE A 122 4.04 -19.71 -8.30
CA PHE A 122 3.69 -19.68 -6.88
C PHE A 122 2.93 -18.40 -6.53
N PHE A 123 3.36 -17.24 -7.01
CA PHE A 123 2.67 -15.98 -6.81
C PHE A 123 1.23 -16.00 -7.35
N LEU A 124 1.03 -16.47 -8.59
CA LEU A 124 -0.32 -16.61 -9.16
C LEU A 124 -1.16 -17.64 -8.40
N ASN A 125 -0.54 -18.70 -7.87
CA ASN A 125 -1.22 -19.69 -7.04
C ASN A 125 -1.72 -19.08 -5.72
N VAL A 126 -0.87 -18.31 -5.03
CA VAL A 126 -1.22 -17.59 -3.81
C VAL A 126 -2.32 -16.57 -4.11
N PHE A 127 -2.14 -15.71 -5.12
CA PHE A 127 -3.11 -14.70 -5.51
C PHE A 127 -4.47 -15.28 -5.95
N SER A 128 -4.49 -16.48 -6.56
CA SER A 128 -5.74 -17.15 -6.94
C SER A 128 -6.45 -17.88 -5.80
N SER A 129 -5.69 -18.36 -4.81
CA SER A 129 -6.21 -19.17 -3.71
C SER A 129 -6.55 -18.34 -2.48
N ASN A 130 -5.90 -17.18 -2.30
CA ASN A 130 -6.09 -16.31 -1.16
C ASN A 130 -6.24 -14.85 -1.64
N LYS A 131 -7.44 -14.29 -1.49
CA LYS A 131 -7.72 -12.91 -1.90
C LYS A 131 -6.94 -11.88 -1.08
N ASP A 132 -6.45 -12.26 0.11
CA ASP A 132 -5.78 -11.37 1.04
C ASP A 132 -4.44 -11.96 1.51
N PHE A 133 -3.30 -11.32 1.18
CA PHE A 133 -1.98 -11.73 1.67
C PHE A 133 -0.99 -10.56 1.66
N ASP A 134 -0.01 -10.55 2.56
CA ASP A 134 1.00 -9.49 2.59
C ASP A 134 2.00 -9.64 1.43
N LEU A 135 1.93 -8.73 0.46
CA LEU A 135 2.80 -8.78 -0.71
C LEU A 135 4.27 -8.49 -0.36
N PHE A 136 4.56 -7.60 0.59
CA PHE A 136 5.95 -7.33 0.95
C PHE A 136 6.59 -8.52 1.67
N LEU A 137 5.84 -9.16 2.58
CA LEU A 137 6.30 -10.38 3.22
C LEU A 137 6.51 -11.49 2.18
N PHE A 138 5.61 -11.60 1.22
CA PHE A 138 5.76 -12.54 0.10
C PHE A 138 7.04 -12.27 -0.70
N LEU A 139 7.28 -11.02 -1.10
CA LEU A 139 8.48 -10.63 -1.85
C LEU A 139 9.78 -10.82 -1.04
N ASP A 140 9.75 -10.54 0.26
CA ASP A 140 10.88 -10.77 1.16
C ASP A 140 11.25 -12.26 1.24
N VAL A 141 10.25 -13.16 1.27
CA VAL A 141 10.47 -14.62 1.24
C VAL A 141 11.12 -15.08 -0.06
N LEU A 142 10.82 -14.39 -1.18
CA LEU A 142 11.48 -14.63 -2.47
C LEU A 142 12.86 -13.96 -2.57
N GLY A 143 13.34 -13.30 -1.51
CA GLY A 143 14.64 -12.61 -1.50
C GLY A 143 14.64 -11.31 -2.33
N ILE A 144 13.48 -10.80 -2.72
CA ILE A 144 13.36 -9.55 -3.48
C ILE A 144 13.31 -8.38 -2.49
N SER A 145 14.45 -7.69 -2.35
CA SER A 145 14.65 -6.65 -1.33
C SER A 145 13.78 -5.42 -1.54
N ARG A 146 13.16 -4.92 -0.46
CA ARG A 146 12.40 -3.65 -0.44
C ARG A 146 13.21 -2.41 -0.88
N ALA A 147 14.54 -2.49 -0.85
CA ALA A 147 15.44 -1.43 -1.31
C ALA A 147 15.75 -1.49 -2.82
N ASP A 148 15.24 -2.50 -3.54
CA ASP A 148 15.37 -2.56 -4.99
C ASP A 148 14.63 -1.39 -5.61
N SER A 149 15.34 -0.59 -6.41
CA SER A 149 14.80 0.54 -7.15
C SER A 149 13.56 0.18 -7.98
N ASN A 150 13.45 -1.07 -8.46
CA ASN A 150 12.29 -1.53 -9.21
C ASN A 150 11.05 -1.70 -8.32
N ILE A 151 11.22 -2.24 -7.10
CA ILE A 151 10.16 -2.30 -6.08
C ILE A 151 9.75 -0.88 -5.71
N VAL A 152 10.74 -0.03 -5.40
CA VAL A 152 10.47 1.37 -5.08
C VAL A 152 9.70 2.02 -6.21
N ASN A 153 10.06 1.85 -7.49
CA ASN A 153 9.32 2.43 -8.62
C ASN A 153 7.90 1.87 -8.79
N ILE A 154 7.71 0.56 -8.59
CA ILE A 154 6.38 -0.08 -8.67
C ILE A 154 5.45 0.49 -7.60
N PHE A 155 5.94 0.67 -6.37
CA PHE A 155 5.15 1.18 -5.26
C PHE A 155 5.17 2.71 -5.12
N SER A 156 6.11 3.40 -5.78
CA SER A 156 6.18 4.87 -5.92
C SER A 156 5.37 5.38 -7.12
N GLY A 157 4.94 4.46 -7.99
CA GLY A 157 4.11 4.71 -9.17
C GLY A 157 4.93 5.13 -10.41
N PRO A 158 4.71 4.53 -11.59
CA PRO A 158 5.19 5.10 -12.84
C PRO A 158 4.36 6.34 -13.20
N GLY A 159 5.05 7.37 -13.69
CA GLY A 159 4.40 8.42 -14.47
C GLY A 159 3.70 7.80 -15.68
N GLU A 160 2.45 8.22 -15.89
CA GLU A 160 1.60 8.03 -17.07
C GLU A 160 1.03 6.63 -17.36
N GLY A 161 -0.30 6.61 -17.51
CA GLY A 161 -0.98 5.64 -18.38
C GLY A 161 -1.98 4.71 -17.70
N THR A 162 -3.12 5.23 -17.23
CA THR A 162 -4.47 4.76 -17.60
C THR A 162 -5.55 5.53 -16.84
N SER A 163 -6.58 5.91 -17.57
CA SER A 163 -7.70 6.73 -17.16
C SER A 163 -8.61 6.02 -16.16
N LEU A 164 -8.40 6.30 -14.88
CA LEU A 164 -9.40 6.36 -13.80
C LEU A 164 -8.74 7.24 -12.73
N GLN A 165 -9.43 8.25 -12.21
CA GLN A 165 -8.89 9.27 -11.29
C GLN A 165 -8.34 8.64 -9.99
N GLN A 166 -7.11 8.12 -10.02
CA GLN A 166 -6.36 7.62 -8.88
C GLN A 166 -5.67 8.81 -8.21
N GLY A 167 -6.09 9.14 -6.99
CA GLY A 167 -5.43 10.17 -6.19
C GLY A 167 -4.03 9.73 -5.75
N LEU A 168 -3.14 10.70 -5.49
CA LEU A 168 -1.81 10.45 -4.92
C LEU A 168 -1.92 9.63 -3.61
N PRO A 169 -0.91 8.81 -3.25
CA PRO A 169 -0.88 8.10 -1.96
C PRO A 169 -1.09 9.05 -0.78
N PHE A 170 -1.67 8.59 0.33
CA PHE A 170 -1.93 9.45 1.49
C PHE A 170 -0.67 10.17 1.96
N ILE A 171 0.45 9.47 2.08
CA ILE A 171 1.71 10.06 2.54
C ILE A 171 2.23 11.15 1.59
N VAL A 172 2.07 10.96 0.27
CA VAL A 172 2.47 11.95 -0.73
C VAL A 172 1.54 13.15 -0.72
N THR A 173 0.23 12.91 -0.60
CA THR A 173 -0.77 13.98 -0.47
C THR A 173 -0.50 14.78 0.80
N PHE A 174 -0.28 14.10 1.92
CA PHE A 174 0.06 14.71 3.20
C PHE A 174 1.34 15.55 3.11
N SER A 175 2.41 15.04 2.52
CA SER A 175 3.66 15.81 2.36
C SER A 175 3.52 17.02 1.43
N LYS A 176 2.72 16.93 0.36
CA LYS A 176 2.51 18.03 -0.59
C LYS A 176 1.53 19.10 -0.09
N THR A 177 0.59 18.72 0.77
CA THR A 177 -0.45 19.61 1.30
C THR A 177 -0.26 19.97 2.76
N SER A 178 0.87 19.57 3.35
CA SER A 178 1.25 19.98 4.69
C SER A 178 2.70 20.46 4.79
N PHE A 179 2.97 21.30 5.78
CA PHE A 179 4.33 21.78 6.06
C PHE A 179 5.23 20.73 6.73
N HIS A 180 4.80 19.47 6.89
CA HIS A 180 5.62 18.41 7.50
C HIS A 180 6.64 17.80 6.51
N GLY A 181 6.40 17.92 5.20
CA GLY A 181 7.21 17.29 4.15
C GLY A 181 8.42 18.09 3.65
N GLY A 182 8.80 19.18 4.32
CA GLY A 182 9.91 20.03 3.88
C GLY A 182 9.65 20.67 2.52
N LEU A 183 8.97 21.82 2.49
CA LEU A 183 8.84 22.66 1.29
C LEU A 183 10.20 23.30 0.95
N LYS A 184 11.19 22.52 0.51
CA LYS A 184 12.35 23.06 -0.21
C LYS A 184 11.91 23.34 -1.65
N GLY A 185 11.44 24.57 -1.87
CA GLY A 185 11.27 25.13 -3.21
C GLY A 185 9.88 24.97 -3.80
N THR A 186 8.97 25.88 -3.46
CA THR A 186 7.96 26.48 -4.37
C THR A 186 7.11 27.50 -3.60
N THR A 187 7.77 28.43 -2.91
CA THR A 187 7.16 29.73 -2.58
C THR A 187 7.38 30.76 -3.70
N SER A 188 8.18 30.43 -4.72
CA SER A 188 8.36 31.26 -5.90
C SER A 188 7.18 31.05 -6.86
N LYS A 189 6.15 31.87 -6.64
CA LYS A 189 4.98 32.13 -7.52
C LYS A 189 3.97 30.99 -7.65
N LEU A 190 2.89 31.13 -6.88
CA LEU A 190 1.55 30.58 -7.13
C LEU A 190 0.94 31.15 -8.43
N GLU A 191 1.65 31.13 -9.56
CA GLU A 191 1.11 31.52 -10.86
C GLU A 191 0.37 30.30 -11.46
N GLY A 192 -0.96 30.39 -11.56
CA GLY A 192 -1.80 29.38 -12.23
C GLY A 192 -2.78 28.59 -11.34
N TRP A 193 -2.83 28.87 -10.03
CA TRP A 193 -3.72 28.16 -9.12
C TRP A 193 -5.11 28.82 -9.09
N SER A 194 -6.17 28.03 -9.28
CA SER A 194 -7.54 28.52 -9.10
C SER A 194 -7.90 28.49 -7.61
N GLU A 195 -8.64 29.49 -7.12
CA GLU A 195 -9.19 29.55 -5.74
C GLU A 195 -10.03 28.32 -5.33
N LYS A 196 -10.28 27.39 -6.25
CA LYS A 196 -11.07 26.18 -6.04
C LYS A 196 -10.25 24.89 -6.00
N ASP A 197 -8.92 24.95 -6.12
CA ASP A 197 -8.08 23.74 -5.99
C ASP A 197 -7.97 23.31 -4.51
N PRO A 198 -8.44 22.10 -4.16
CA PRO A 198 -8.37 21.61 -2.79
C PRO A 198 -6.96 21.56 -2.19
N ALA A 199 -5.93 21.25 -2.98
CA ALA A 199 -4.57 21.16 -2.48
C ALA A 199 -4.03 22.55 -2.06
N ALA A 200 -4.35 23.58 -2.84
CA ALA A 200 -3.99 24.97 -2.53
C ALA A 200 -4.67 25.42 -1.25
N LEU A 201 -5.97 25.17 -1.16
CA LEU A 201 -6.78 25.56 -0.03
C LEU A 201 -6.30 24.89 1.26
N LEU A 202 -5.85 23.63 1.22
CA LEU A 202 -5.24 22.97 2.37
C LEU A 202 -3.97 23.68 2.85
N ILE A 203 -3.07 24.06 1.93
CA ILE A 203 -1.84 24.78 2.25
C ILE A 203 -2.15 26.17 2.83
N ILE A 204 -3.11 26.89 2.22
CA ILE A 204 -3.57 28.20 2.70
C ILE A 204 -4.17 28.08 4.09
N SER A 205 -5.00 27.06 4.32
CA SER A 205 -5.63 26.79 5.62
C SER A 205 -4.59 26.53 6.71
N GLU A 206 -3.61 25.65 6.45
CA GLU A 206 -2.55 25.35 7.41
C GLU A 206 -1.66 26.58 7.66
N SER A 207 -1.35 27.36 6.62
CA SER A 207 -0.60 28.62 6.75
C SER A 207 -1.32 29.61 7.67
N CYS A 208 -2.63 29.82 7.48
CA CYS A 208 -3.45 30.65 8.37
C CYS A 208 -3.41 30.11 9.81
N GLN A 209 -3.53 28.79 9.99
CA GLN A 209 -3.49 28.15 11.30
C GLN A 209 -2.12 28.30 11.99
N LYS A 210 -1.01 28.32 11.24
CA LYS A 210 0.35 28.56 11.76
C LYS A 210 0.59 30.02 12.13
N GLN A 211 0.00 30.96 11.38
CA GLN A 211 0.04 32.39 11.68
C GLN A 211 -0.90 32.81 12.83
N GLY A 212 -1.67 31.89 13.41
CA GLY A 212 -2.65 32.19 14.45
C GLY A 212 -3.96 32.80 13.94
N ARG A 213 -4.15 32.88 12.61
CA ARG A 213 -5.39 33.33 11.96
C ARG A 213 -6.44 32.22 11.97
N LEU A 214 -6.86 31.81 13.18
CA LEU A 214 -7.68 30.61 13.40
C LEU A 214 -9.08 30.71 12.80
N LYS A 215 -9.70 31.89 12.82
CA LYS A 215 -11.02 32.12 12.20
C LYS A 215 -11.00 31.88 10.69
N GLU A 216 -9.94 32.34 10.03
CA GLU A 216 -9.78 32.18 8.57
C GLU A 216 -9.43 30.74 8.22
N ALA A 217 -8.50 30.11 8.96
CA ALA A 217 -8.19 28.70 8.80
C ALA A 217 -9.43 27.82 8.91
N LYS A 218 -10.27 28.09 9.93
CA LYS A 218 -11.55 27.39 10.12
C LYS A 218 -12.47 27.56 8.91
N ALA A 219 -12.66 28.79 8.44
CA ALA A 219 -13.52 29.08 7.29
C ALA A 219 -13.05 28.34 6.03
N TYR A 220 -11.74 28.27 5.77
CA TYR A 220 -11.22 27.53 4.62
C TYR A 220 -11.41 26.01 4.74
N TYR A 221 -11.18 25.43 5.93
CA TYR A 221 -11.44 24.00 6.13
C TYR A 221 -12.94 23.66 6.03
N GLU A 222 -13.83 24.51 6.55
CA GLU A 222 -15.28 24.32 6.43
C GLU A 222 -15.73 24.47 4.96
N PHE A 223 -15.16 25.42 4.22
CA PHE A 223 -15.40 25.55 2.79
C PHE A 223 -14.94 24.31 2.01
N LEU A 224 -13.73 23.81 2.30
CA LEU A 224 -13.20 22.56 1.74
C LEU A 224 -14.12 21.37 2.00
N LEU A 225 -14.78 21.31 3.16
CA LEU A 225 -15.66 20.21 3.55
C LEU A 225 -17.13 20.41 3.11
N SER A 226 -17.44 21.51 2.42
CA SER A 226 -18.78 21.79 1.92
C SER A 226 -19.14 20.95 0.68
N PRO A 227 -20.42 20.80 0.32
CA PRO A 227 -20.82 20.12 -0.93
C PRO A 227 -20.32 20.80 -2.22
N SER A 228 -19.80 22.04 -2.12
CA SER A 228 -19.35 22.82 -3.27
C SER A 228 -17.96 22.42 -3.78
N THR A 229 -17.23 21.61 -3.02
CA THR A 229 -15.86 21.18 -3.30
C THR A 229 -15.83 19.68 -3.59
N LYS A 230 -15.07 19.28 -4.61
CA LYS A 230 -14.83 17.87 -4.94
C LYS A 230 -13.51 17.44 -4.32
N LEU A 231 -13.58 16.73 -3.20
CA LEU A 231 -12.41 16.21 -2.50
C LEU A 231 -12.12 14.75 -2.82
N THR A 232 -10.83 14.40 -2.82
CA THR A 232 -10.41 13.01 -2.67
C THR A 232 -10.55 12.61 -1.19
N GLN A 233 -10.54 11.30 -0.89
CA GLN A 233 -10.52 10.84 0.51
C GLN A 233 -9.33 11.39 1.30
N ASN A 234 -8.17 11.55 0.66
CA ASN A 234 -6.99 12.14 1.31
C ASN A 234 -7.20 13.63 1.62
N HIS A 235 -7.68 14.42 0.67
CA HIS A 235 -7.96 15.84 0.90
C HIS A 235 -9.03 16.04 1.96
N TRP A 236 -10.09 15.21 1.93
CA TRP A 236 -11.14 15.21 2.95
C TRP A 236 -10.57 14.92 4.34
N PHE A 237 -9.76 13.86 4.47
CA PHE A 237 -9.18 13.50 5.76
C PHE A 237 -8.25 14.59 6.30
N ILE A 238 -7.37 15.13 5.44
CA ILE A 238 -6.44 16.20 5.82
C ILE A 238 -7.21 17.47 6.23
N ALA A 239 -8.27 17.84 5.50
CA ALA A 239 -9.13 18.97 5.85
C ALA A 239 -9.81 18.78 7.21
N ARG A 240 -10.35 17.59 7.49
CA ARG A 240 -10.97 17.27 8.79
C ARG A 240 -9.96 17.34 9.93
N ILE A 241 -8.77 16.77 9.75
CA ILE A 241 -7.69 16.85 10.73
C ILE A 241 -7.24 18.31 10.95
N GLY A 242 -7.12 19.10 9.88
CA GLY A 242 -6.81 20.52 9.97
C GLY A 242 -7.85 21.31 10.76
N LEU A 243 -9.14 21.01 10.53
CA LEU A 243 -10.24 21.59 11.30
C LEU A 243 -10.20 21.20 12.77
N VAL A 244 -9.96 19.92 13.10
CA VAL A 244 -9.75 19.44 14.48
C VAL A 244 -8.66 20.25 15.18
N GLN A 245 -7.51 20.42 14.52
CA GLN A 245 -6.40 21.16 15.10
C GLN A 245 -6.73 22.65 15.28
N THR A 246 -7.53 23.22 14.38
CA THR A 246 -7.98 24.61 14.44
C THR A 246 -8.97 24.82 15.59
N LEU A 247 -9.93 23.90 15.79
CA LEU A 247 -10.86 23.92 16.93
C LEU A 247 -10.10 23.81 18.25
N ARG A 248 -9.16 22.86 18.36
CA ARG A 248 -8.27 22.73 19.51
C ARG A 248 -7.52 24.03 19.82
N LYS A 249 -6.89 24.64 18.82
CA LYS A 249 -6.15 25.91 18.99
C LYS A 249 -7.07 27.08 19.38
N SER A 250 -8.35 27.02 19.01
CA SER A 250 -9.36 28.03 19.36
C SER A 250 -9.95 27.82 20.77
N GLY A 251 -9.57 26.75 21.47
CA GLY A 251 -10.08 26.40 22.80
C GLY A 251 -11.29 25.46 22.77
N ASP A 252 -11.83 25.13 21.59
CA ASP A 252 -13.00 24.26 21.42
C ASP A 252 -12.59 22.76 21.47
N MET A 253 -12.03 22.31 22.59
CA MET A 253 -11.49 20.94 22.73
C MET A 253 -12.57 19.86 22.56
N GLU A 254 -13.76 20.08 23.11
CA GLU A 254 -14.89 19.14 23.02
C GLU A 254 -15.30 18.87 21.56
N LYS A 255 -15.48 19.95 20.79
CA LYS A 255 -15.81 19.84 19.35
C LYS A 255 -14.67 19.22 18.55
N ALA A 256 -13.42 19.48 18.93
CA ALA A 256 -12.27 18.85 18.28
C ALA A 256 -12.29 17.33 18.48
N LEU A 257 -12.64 16.84 19.68
CA LEU A 257 -12.77 15.41 19.97
C LEU A 257 -13.99 14.79 19.26
N GLU A 258 -15.15 15.45 19.29
CA GLU A 258 -16.36 15.00 18.60
C GLU A 258 -16.12 14.81 17.09
N LEU A 259 -15.54 15.83 16.44
CA LEU A 259 -15.23 15.81 15.02
C LEU A 259 -14.26 14.66 14.68
N LEU A 260 -13.37 14.32 15.60
CA LEU A 260 -12.39 13.26 15.44
C LEU A 260 -13.02 11.86 15.54
N GLU A 261 -13.97 11.66 16.47
CA GLU A 261 -14.76 10.43 16.55
C GLU A 261 -15.62 10.23 15.30
N GLU A 262 -16.30 11.29 14.85
CA GLU A 262 -17.07 11.26 13.60
C GLU A 262 -16.17 10.89 12.41
N THR A 263 -14.97 11.49 12.33
CA THR A 263 -14.01 11.18 11.26
C THR A 263 -13.62 9.70 11.25
N MET A 264 -13.36 9.11 12.42
CA MET A 264 -13.03 7.69 12.55
C MET A 264 -14.23 6.77 12.24
N GLY A 265 -15.46 7.22 12.52
CA GLY A 265 -16.68 6.47 12.17
C GLY A 265 -17.07 6.54 10.69
N MET A 266 -16.53 7.51 9.94
CA MET A 266 -16.80 7.72 8.51
C MET A 266 -15.82 7.00 7.57
N THR A 267 -14.81 6.30 8.10
CA THR A 267 -13.77 5.68 7.27
C THR A 267 -13.32 4.34 7.82
N ASP A 268 -13.12 3.36 6.93
CA ASP A 268 -12.48 2.08 7.26
C ASP A 268 -10.96 2.10 6.99
N ASN A 269 -10.43 3.24 6.54
CA ASN A 269 -9.01 3.38 6.22
C ASN A 269 -8.16 3.30 7.49
N LYS A 270 -7.44 2.19 7.66
CA LYS A 270 -6.62 1.92 8.85
C LYS A 270 -5.53 2.97 9.08
N THR A 271 -4.99 3.60 8.04
CA THR A 271 -4.02 4.68 8.16
C THR A 271 -4.66 5.95 8.71
N PHE A 272 -5.85 6.31 8.20
CA PHE A 272 -6.61 7.45 8.72
C PHE A 272 -7.01 7.25 10.17
N ILE A 273 -7.49 6.05 10.51
CA ILE A 273 -7.84 5.69 11.89
C ILE A 273 -6.61 5.78 12.81
N ALA A 274 -5.45 5.26 12.38
CA ALA A 274 -4.22 5.35 13.16
C ALA A 274 -3.77 6.81 13.36
N TYR A 275 -3.84 7.63 12.33
CA TYR A 275 -3.51 9.05 12.41
C TYR A 275 -4.46 9.83 13.31
N ALA A 276 -5.77 9.60 13.18
CA ALA A 276 -6.77 10.18 14.06
C ALA A 276 -6.53 9.76 15.52
N LYS A 277 -6.30 8.47 15.80
CA LYS A 277 -5.95 7.97 17.15
C LYS A 277 -4.72 8.68 17.74
N GLN A 278 -3.68 8.95 16.94
CA GLN A 278 -2.52 9.72 17.39
C GLN A 278 -2.89 11.16 17.76
N ILE A 279 -3.73 11.83 16.96
CA ILE A 279 -4.21 13.18 17.29
C ILE A 279 -5.07 13.14 18.56
N LYS A 280 -5.97 12.15 18.72
CA LYS A 280 -6.76 11.95 19.95
C LYS A 280 -5.86 11.78 21.17
N ALA A 281 -4.80 10.97 21.05
CA ALA A 281 -3.83 10.76 22.10
C ALA A 281 -3.18 12.08 22.53
N MET A 282 -2.83 12.94 21.57
CA MET A 282 -2.31 14.27 21.86
C MET A 282 -3.32 15.13 22.64
N LEU A 283 -4.59 15.14 22.25
CA LEU A 283 -5.64 15.88 22.96
C LEU A 283 -5.81 15.37 24.40
N TYR A 284 -5.90 14.04 24.57
CA TYR A 284 -5.99 13.40 25.89
C TYR A 284 -4.76 13.68 26.77
N SER A 285 -3.57 13.71 26.17
CA SER A 285 -2.37 14.15 26.88
C SER A 285 -2.62 15.56 27.42
N MET A 286 -2.99 16.53 26.57
CA MET A 286 -3.21 17.92 27.00
C MET A 286 -4.21 18.05 28.17
N GLU A 287 -5.24 17.21 28.23
CA GLU A 287 -6.22 17.15 29.33
C GLU A 287 -5.75 16.41 30.60
N GLY A 288 -4.57 15.80 30.58
CA GLY A 288 -4.02 15.01 31.70
C GLY A 288 -4.45 13.54 31.72
N LYS A 289 -5.18 13.06 30.71
CA LYS A 289 -5.62 11.66 30.53
C LYS A 289 -4.47 10.80 29.98
N PHE A 290 -3.42 10.65 30.78
CA PHE A 290 -2.15 10.06 30.35
C PHE A 290 -2.26 8.59 29.95
N ASN A 291 -3.04 7.79 30.68
CA ASN A 291 -3.17 6.36 30.42
C ASN A 291 -3.89 6.10 29.09
N GLU A 292 -5.00 6.80 28.86
CA GLU A 292 -5.78 6.73 27.64
C GLU A 292 -4.98 7.24 26.44
N SER A 293 -4.22 8.32 26.63
CA SER A 293 -3.27 8.83 25.64
C SER A 293 -2.20 7.80 25.29
N MET A 294 -1.61 7.13 26.28
CA MET A 294 -0.59 6.10 26.06
C MET A 294 -1.11 4.91 25.25
N VAL A 295 -2.32 4.42 25.56
CA VAL A 295 -2.96 3.32 24.81
C VAL A 295 -3.14 3.68 23.34
N LEU A 296 -3.60 4.91 23.06
CA LEU A 296 -3.83 5.39 21.70
C LEU A 296 -2.52 5.59 20.92
N TYR A 297 -1.47 6.16 21.55
CA TYR A 297 -0.15 6.26 20.91
C TYR A 297 0.42 4.88 20.60
N ASN A 298 0.37 3.93 21.54
CA ASN A 298 0.85 2.56 21.33
C ASN A 298 0.09 1.87 20.19
N SER A 299 -1.23 2.06 20.12
CA SER A 299 -2.04 1.55 19.02
C SER A 299 -1.62 2.15 17.67
N SER A 300 -1.38 3.46 17.63
CA SER A 300 -1.04 4.17 16.39
C SER A 300 0.36 3.80 15.90
N ILE A 301 1.35 3.76 16.80
CA ILE A 301 2.72 3.33 16.52
C ILE A 301 2.75 1.91 15.95
N ARG A 302 2.03 0.96 16.58
CA ARG A 302 1.93 -0.41 16.05
C ARG A 302 1.37 -0.43 14.63
N SER A 303 0.35 0.39 14.37
CA SER A 303 -0.25 0.50 13.04
C SER A 303 0.73 1.07 12.00
N PHE A 304 1.45 2.15 12.32
CA PHE A 304 2.41 2.75 11.39
C PHE A 304 3.65 1.88 11.18
N HIS A 305 4.06 1.13 12.20
CA HIS A 305 5.13 0.15 12.09
C HIS A 305 4.73 -0.99 11.17
N PHE A 306 3.49 -1.48 11.31
CA PHE A 306 2.93 -2.49 10.42
C PHE A 306 2.81 -2.00 8.97
N GLN A 307 2.45 -0.72 8.77
CA GLN A 307 2.26 -0.12 7.44
C GLN A 307 3.56 0.38 6.78
N GLY A 308 4.67 0.41 7.51
CA GLY A 308 5.94 0.92 6.97
C GLY A 308 5.90 2.41 6.62
N PHE A 309 5.42 3.25 7.54
CA PHE A 309 5.41 4.71 7.36
C PHE A 309 6.41 5.42 8.29
N PRO A 310 7.69 5.55 7.89
CA PRO A 310 8.74 6.20 8.69
C PRO A 310 8.37 7.62 9.13
N LEU A 311 7.79 8.43 8.24
CA LEU A 311 7.36 9.78 8.60
C LEU A 311 6.30 9.77 9.73
N MET A 312 5.31 8.89 9.65
CA MET A 312 4.25 8.79 10.66
C MET A 312 4.79 8.21 11.97
N LEU A 313 5.72 7.26 11.92
CA LEU A 313 6.44 6.75 13.08
C LEU A 313 7.23 7.87 13.77
N SER A 314 7.95 8.68 13.00
CA SER A 314 8.70 9.82 13.53
C SER A 314 7.79 10.76 14.33
N ILE A 315 6.66 11.17 13.76
CA ILE A 315 5.70 12.06 14.43
C ILE A 315 5.09 11.38 15.67
N ALA A 316 4.71 10.10 15.57
CA ALA A 316 4.07 9.36 16.66
C ALA A 316 5.01 9.18 17.86
N TYR A 317 6.27 8.79 17.62
CA TYR A 317 7.29 8.69 18.66
C TYR A 317 7.62 10.06 19.27
N ASN A 318 7.71 11.11 18.45
CA ASN A 318 7.91 12.47 18.97
C ASN A 318 6.82 12.87 19.96
N ASN A 319 5.57 12.63 19.58
CA ASN A 319 4.41 13.01 20.38
C ASN A 319 4.26 12.15 21.65
N ARG A 320 4.61 10.85 21.59
CA ARG A 320 4.64 10.00 22.79
C ARG A 320 5.81 10.34 23.71
N GLY A 321 6.95 10.79 23.16
CA GLY A 321 8.03 11.38 23.95
C GLY A 321 7.57 12.62 24.72
N THR A 322 6.78 13.51 24.09
CA THR A 322 6.14 14.63 24.79
C THR A 322 5.17 14.17 25.88
N LEU A 323 4.42 13.09 25.67
CA LEU A 323 3.58 12.49 26.72
C LEU A 323 4.43 12.04 27.92
N PHE A 324 5.50 11.28 27.69
CA PHE A 324 6.42 10.84 28.75
C PHE A 324 7.04 12.02 29.50
N TYR A 325 7.45 13.07 28.78
CA TYR A 325 7.96 14.30 29.39
C TYR A 325 6.92 14.94 30.34
N ARG A 326 5.65 15.03 29.91
CA ARG A 326 4.57 15.57 30.75
C ARG A 326 4.23 14.68 31.95
N MET A 327 4.58 13.40 31.91
CA MET A 327 4.49 12.48 33.05
C MET A 327 5.73 12.53 33.97
N GLY A 328 6.76 13.29 33.63
CA GLY A 328 8.05 13.32 34.35
C GLY A 328 8.98 12.14 34.06
N LEU A 329 8.65 11.29 33.07
CA LEU A 329 9.41 10.10 32.70
C LEU A 329 10.48 10.45 31.65
N LEU A 330 11.51 11.18 32.07
CA LEU A 330 12.50 11.78 31.16
C LEU A 330 13.28 10.76 30.32
N ASP A 331 13.66 9.61 30.89
CA ASP A 331 14.39 8.57 30.14
C ASP A 331 13.56 7.98 29.00
N HIS A 332 12.26 7.79 29.24
CA HIS A 332 11.33 7.28 28.22
C HIS A 332 11.06 8.32 27.14
N ALA A 333 10.98 9.61 27.52
CA ALA A 333 10.87 10.70 26.57
C ALA A 333 12.09 10.77 25.64
N LEU A 334 13.30 10.67 26.21
CA LEU A 334 14.54 10.68 25.45
C LEU A 334 14.64 9.50 24.48
N ASP A 335 14.29 8.28 24.92
CA ASP A 335 14.28 7.09 24.06
C ASP A 335 13.31 7.25 22.88
N ASP A 336 12.11 7.77 23.12
CA ASP A 336 11.13 8.02 22.07
C ASP A 336 11.55 9.14 21.11
N TRP A 337 12.14 10.23 21.59
CA TRP A 337 12.68 11.27 20.72
C TRP A 337 13.86 10.75 19.86
N ASN A 338 14.70 9.86 20.40
CA ASN A 338 15.75 9.22 19.62
C ASN A 338 15.19 8.30 18.53
N LYS A 339 14.12 7.55 18.81
CA LYS A 339 13.40 6.77 17.78
C LYS A 339 12.79 7.69 16.73
N ALA A 340 12.17 8.79 17.15
CA ALA A 340 11.59 9.77 16.24
C ALA A 340 12.64 10.32 15.25
N LEU A 341 13.84 10.63 15.75
CA LEU A 341 14.97 11.10 14.94
C LEU A 341 15.44 10.03 13.93
N ARG A 342 15.53 8.77 14.35
CA ARG A 342 15.90 7.67 13.44
C ARG A 342 14.90 7.51 12.30
N TYR A 343 13.61 7.51 12.60
CA TYR A 343 12.57 7.41 11.59
C TYR A 343 12.44 8.65 10.70
N ALA A 344 12.78 9.84 11.21
CA ALA A 344 12.87 11.05 10.38
C ALA A 344 13.96 10.92 9.30
N LYS A 345 15.14 10.39 9.68
CA LYS A 345 16.22 10.11 8.74
C LYS A 345 15.82 9.07 7.70
N GLU A 346 15.15 8.00 8.13
CA GLU A 346 14.61 6.96 7.24
C GLU A 346 13.55 7.53 6.28
N ALA A 347 12.77 8.52 6.72
CA ALA A 347 11.82 9.24 5.87
C ALA A 347 12.47 10.24 4.88
N GLY A 348 13.81 10.39 4.90
CA GLY A 348 14.52 11.34 4.05
C GLY A 348 14.39 12.80 4.50
N LEU A 349 14.00 13.07 5.75
CA LEU A 349 13.94 14.42 6.29
C LEU A 349 15.32 14.86 6.79
N GLU A 350 15.91 15.89 6.19
CA GLU A 350 17.07 16.58 6.74
C GLU A 350 16.63 17.42 7.96
N LEU A 351 17.06 17.03 9.17
CA LEU A 351 16.95 17.90 10.33
C LEU A 351 18.02 19.00 10.20
N SER A 352 17.60 20.20 9.80
CA SER A 352 18.45 21.41 9.81
C SER A 352 18.48 22.08 11.17
#